data_AF-M6UPY2-F1
#
_entry.id   AF-M6UPY2-F1
#
_cell.length_a   1.000
_cell.length_b   1.000
_cell.length_c   1.000
_cell.angle_alpha   90.00
_cell.angle_beta   90.00
_cell.angle_gamma   90.00
#
_symmetry.space_group_name_H-M   'P 1'
#
loop_
_entity.id
_entity.type
_entity.pdbx_description
1 polymer ?
#
loop_
_entity_poly.entity_id
_entity_poly.type
_entity_poly.pdbx_seq_one_letter_code
_entity_poly.pdbx_strand_id
1 'polypeptide(L)'
;MNPFVNVLKEEYSKIEIESHKAWIQNQTEEFMVFEKLDSISEKELVTFLKPGNLSFNLLIVSKLLKHSNNFSKELLQILEWETEETSIFQILKLYYQNEFLKEELFRNQVFHDHLAFFIKEYDEISSRELAKFIFSKLKEKQYSLVIVETVKDLDPDAIIYCFLTVYWAFQNENRLNEFESILIQFLKDSDQRKPEYVLIATNLGVLQIEIDKLETAKITFDSIFSMDWSRFDYKKESDFMDKILGEDLEKQYSDIFRKYYAHAKFNAACLYSKLQDPEKSVSYLKEAAGLEPEIYNRTKILSEKDFLSIENLEIYKEFINSLS
;
A
#
# COMPACT_ATOMS: atom_id res chain seq x y z
N MET A 1 -43.74 -49.51 -29.60
CA MET A 1 -42.70 -48.84 -28.78
C MET A 1 -43.37 -47.70 -28.05
N ASN A 2 -43.22 -47.60 -26.73
CA ASN A 2 -43.89 -46.57 -25.92
C ASN A 2 -43.16 -45.22 -26.12
N PRO A 3 -43.80 -44.18 -26.68
CA PRO A 3 -43.17 -42.87 -26.92
C PRO A 3 -42.57 -42.26 -25.65
N PHE A 4 -43.21 -42.52 -24.50
CA PHE A 4 -42.78 -42.05 -23.19
C PHE A 4 -41.43 -42.66 -22.76
N VAL A 5 -41.16 -43.91 -23.14
CA VAL A 5 -39.90 -44.61 -22.82
C VAL A 5 -38.75 -44.09 -23.69
N ASN A 6 -39.04 -43.64 -24.91
CA ASN A 6 -38.03 -43.04 -25.79
C ASN A 6 -37.68 -41.61 -25.35
N VAL A 7 -38.68 -40.81 -24.95
CA VAL A 7 -38.44 -39.47 -24.36
C VAL A 7 -37.65 -39.56 -23.07
N LEU A 8 -38.02 -40.48 -22.16
CA LEU A 8 -37.24 -40.72 -20.94
C LEU A 8 -35.80 -41.19 -21.26
N LYS A 9 -35.61 -42.05 -22.26
CA LYS A 9 -34.27 -42.46 -22.67
C LYS A 9 -33.48 -41.31 -23.30
N GLU A 10 -34.06 -40.44 -24.12
CA GLU A 10 -33.36 -39.28 -24.72
C GLU A 10 -33.05 -38.18 -23.70
N GLU A 11 -33.97 -37.91 -22.77
CA GLU A 11 -33.82 -36.89 -21.72
C GLU A 11 -32.88 -37.37 -20.59
N TYR A 12 -33.02 -38.62 -20.13
CA TYR A 12 -32.27 -39.15 -18.97
C TYR A 12 -31.01 -39.95 -19.33
N SER A 13 -30.76 -40.31 -20.60
CA SER A 13 -29.46 -40.87 -21.01
C SER A 13 -28.31 -39.86 -20.92
N LYS A 14 -28.64 -38.57 -20.80
CA LYS A 14 -27.68 -37.48 -20.57
C LYS A 14 -27.32 -37.31 -19.10
N ILE A 15 -28.01 -37.97 -18.18
CA ILE A 15 -27.60 -38.04 -16.78
C ILE A 15 -26.50 -39.10 -16.71
N GLU A 16 -25.25 -38.67 -16.66
CA GLU A 16 -24.13 -39.55 -16.34
C GLU A 16 -24.32 -40.10 -14.91
N ILE A 17 -24.95 -41.27 -14.80
CA ILE A 17 -25.25 -41.93 -13.52
C ILE A 17 -23.98 -42.10 -12.67
N GLU A 18 -22.83 -42.32 -13.31
CA GLU A 18 -21.54 -42.46 -12.62
C GLU A 18 -21.03 -41.12 -12.05
N SER A 19 -21.23 -39.99 -12.73
CA SER A 19 -20.86 -38.68 -12.17
C SER A 19 -21.77 -38.31 -11.00
N HIS A 20 -23.05 -38.65 -11.07
CA HIS A 20 -23.98 -38.49 -9.94
C HIS A 20 -23.64 -39.39 -8.74
N LYS A 21 -23.26 -40.66 -8.97
CA LYS A 21 -22.81 -41.55 -7.88
C LYS A 21 -21.55 -41.02 -7.21
N ALA A 22 -20.56 -40.60 -8.01
CA ALA A 22 -19.33 -40.01 -7.50
C ALA A 22 -19.61 -38.73 -6.70
N TRP A 23 -20.58 -37.91 -7.12
CA TRP A 23 -21.01 -36.73 -6.39
C TRP A 23 -21.63 -37.09 -5.02
N ILE A 24 -22.60 -38.01 -4.99
CA ILE A 24 -23.23 -38.46 -3.73
C ILE A 24 -22.21 -39.06 -2.78
N GLN A 25 -21.28 -39.87 -3.29
CA GLN A 25 -20.24 -40.49 -2.48
C GLN A 25 -19.30 -39.43 -1.89
N ASN A 26 -18.85 -38.46 -2.69
CA ASN A 26 -18.05 -37.33 -2.21
C ASN A 26 -18.75 -36.54 -1.10
N GLN A 27 -20.04 -36.23 -1.28
CA GLN A 27 -20.82 -35.52 -0.26
C GLN A 27 -20.99 -36.34 1.03
N THR A 28 -21.11 -37.66 0.90
CA THR A 28 -21.22 -38.56 2.06
C THR A 28 -19.90 -38.66 2.81
N GLU A 29 -18.77 -38.72 2.10
CA GLU A 29 -17.43 -38.72 2.69
C GLU A 29 -17.14 -37.39 3.41
N GLU A 30 -17.49 -36.26 2.80
CA GLU A 30 -17.39 -34.93 3.41
C GLU A 30 -18.22 -34.82 4.70
N PHE A 31 -19.45 -35.31 4.68
CA PHE A 31 -20.32 -35.33 5.87
C PHE A 31 -19.73 -36.20 6.99
N MET A 32 -19.19 -37.38 6.67
CA MET A 32 -18.57 -38.25 7.68
C MET A 32 -17.33 -37.63 8.32
N VAL A 33 -16.52 -36.92 7.55
CA VAL A 33 -15.36 -36.19 8.09
C VAL A 33 -15.84 -35.02 8.95
N PHE A 34 -16.89 -34.32 8.54
CA PHE A 34 -17.51 -33.26 9.33
C PHE A 34 -18.01 -33.77 10.69
N GLU A 35 -18.68 -34.92 10.76
CA GLU A 35 -19.15 -35.51 12.01
C GLU A 35 -18.00 -35.92 12.95
N LYS A 36 -16.84 -36.29 12.39
CA LYS A 36 -15.71 -36.86 13.13
C LYS A 36 -14.53 -35.90 13.23
N LEU A 37 -14.70 -34.64 12.86
CA LEU A 37 -13.61 -33.70 12.59
C LEU A 37 -12.69 -33.46 13.80
N ASP A 38 -13.23 -33.58 15.03
CA ASP A 38 -12.47 -33.47 16.29
C ASP A 38 -11.75 -34.76 16.71
N SER A 39 -12.05 -35.89 16.06
CA SER A 39 -11.51 -37.21 16.38
C SER A 39 -10.55 -37.77 15.32
N ILE A 40 -10.56 -37.18 14.12
CA ILE A 40 -9.68 -37.56 13.02
C ILE A 40 -8.30 -36.95 13.26
N SER A 41 -7.25 -37.71 12.95
CA SER A 41 -5.88 -37.21 13.09
C SER A 41 -5.56 -36.16 12.03
N GLU A 42 -4.68 -35.20 12.34
CA GLU A 42 -4.32 -34.13 11.40
C GLU A 42 -3.72 -34.65 10.09
N LYS A 43 -2.93 -35.72 10.14
CA LYS A 43 -2.38 -36.38 8.95
C LYS A 43 -3.47 -36.96 8.06
N GLU A 44 -4.54 -37.47 8.65
CA GLU A 44 -5.67 -38.01 7.93
C GLU A 44 -6.54 -36.88 7.37
N LEU A 45 -6.75 -35.79 8.12
CA LEU A 45 -7.44 -34.59 7.62
C LEU A 45 -6.83 -34.03 6.33
N VAL A 46 -5.50 -34.01 6.23
CA VAL A 46 -4.79 -33.55 5.02
C VAL A 46 -5.18 -34.34 3.77
N THR A 47 -5.49 -35.64 3.91
CA THR A 47 -5.88 -36.49 2.77
C THR A 47 -7.24 -36.15 2.18
N PHE A 48 -8.04 -35.36 2.88
CA PHE A 48 -9.36 -34.91 2.46
C PHE A 48 -9.36 -33.54 1.76
N LEU A 49 -8.22 -32.84 1.75
CA LEU A 49 -8.05 -31.60 1.00
C LEU A 49 -8.15 -31.88 -0.51
N LYS A 50 -9.03 -31.14 -1.21
CA LYS A 50 -9.22 -31.31 -2.67
C LYS A 50 -9.68 -30.03 -3.36
N PRO A 51 -9.35 -29.82 -4.65
CA PRO A 51 -9.81 -28.65 -5.41
C PRO A 51 -11.33 -28.61 -5.54
N GLY A 52 -11.88 -27.39 -5.62
CA GLY A 52 -13.32 -27.17 -5.84
C GLY A 52 -14.21 -27.37 -4.61
N ASN A 53 -13.65 -27.50 -3.41
CA ASN A 53 -14.40 -27.60 -2.16
C ASN A 53 -13.90 -26.64 -1.08
N LEU A 54 -13.99 -25.33 -1.37
CA LEU A 54 -13.51 -24.26 -0.51
C LEU A 54 -14.02 -24.37 0.93
N SER A 55 -15.33 -24.52 1.13
CA SER A 55 -15.92 -24.52 2.49
C SER A 55 -15.37 -25.64 3.37
N PHE A 56 -15.21 -26.84 2.80
CA PHE A 56 -14.66 -27.98 3.52
C PHE A 56 -13.15 -27.85 3.70
N ASN A 57 -12.42 -27.34 2.70
CA ASN A 57 -10.99 -27.05 2.82
C ASN A 57 -10.75 -26.03 3.94
N LEU A 58 -11.52 -24.95 4.03
CA LEU A 58 -11.40 -23.94 5.11
C LEU A 58 -11.61 -24.55 6.50
N LEU A 59 -12.58 -25.47 6.63
CA LEU A 59 -12.81 -26.20 7.89
C LEU A 59 -11.60 -27.05 8.27
N ILE A 60 -11.08 -27.86 7.33
CA ILE A 60 -9.87 -28.67 7.56
C ILE A 60 -8.69 -27.79 7.93
N VAL A 61 -8.44 -26.75 7.13
CA VAL A 61 -7.36 -25.78 7.34
C VAL A 61 -7.42 -25.21 8.74
N SER A 62 -8.59 -24.77 9.21
CA SER A 62 -8.75 -24.16 10.53
C SER A 62 -8.25 -25.04 11.69
N LYS A 63 -8.32 -26.38 11.54
CA LYS A 63 -7.77 -27.34 12.51
C LYS A 63 -6.26 -27.50 12.36
N LEU A 64 -5.79 -27.56 11.12
CA LEU A 64 -4.36 -27.73 10.80
C LEU A 64 -3.50 -26.53 11.18
N LEU A 65 -4.07 -25.32 11.30
CA LEU A 65 -3.31 -24.10 11.64
C LEU A 65 -2.47 -24.20 12.92
N LYS A 66 -2.91 -24.99 13.91
CA LYS A 66 -2.17 -25.18 15.17
C LYS A 66 -0.81 -25.85 14.96
N HIS A 67 -0.69 -26.64 13.90
CA HIS A 67 0.52 -27.36 13.51
C HIS A 67 0.92 -27.01 12.07
N SER A 68 0.72 -25.75 11.69
CA SER A 68 0.95 -25.25 10.33
C SER A 68 2.37 -25.49 9.81
N ASN A 69 3.35 -25.52 10.72
CA ASN A 69 4.74 -25.86 10.41
C ASN A 69 4.94 -27.28 9.88
N ASN A 70 4.06 -28.23 10.22
CA ASN A 70 4.12 -29.62 9.78
C ASN A 70 3.42 -29.86 8.43
N PHE A 71 2.57 -28.93 8.01
CA PHE A 71 1.66 -29.08 6.86
C PHE A 71 1.71 -27.89 5.90
N SER A 72 2.80 -27.11 5.94
CA SER A 72 2.88 -25.84 5.22
C SER A 72 2.72 -26.01 3.71
N LYS A 73 3.27 -27.09 3.16
CA LYS A 73 3.19 -27.41 1.74
C LYS A 73 1.74 -27.69 1.33
N GLU A 74 1.05 -28.54 2.08
CA GLU A 74 -0.33 -28.93 1.79
C GLU A 74 -1.29 -27.76 1.98
N LEU A 75 -1.04 -26.90 2.98
CA LEU A 75 -1.81 -25.68 3.19
C LEU A 75 -1.61 -24.69 2.04
N LEU A 76 -0.36 -24.36 1.69
CA LEU A 76 -0.08 -23.43 0.58
C LEU A 76 -0.60 -23.94 -0.77
N GLN A 77 -0.64 -25.26 -0.98
CA GLN A 77 -1.20 -25.85 -2.20
C GLN A 77 -2.68 -25.52 -2.39
N ILE A 78 -3.45 -25.31 -1.31
CA ILE A 78 -4.88 -24.96 -1.42
C ILE A 78 -5.06 -23.62 -2.15
N LEU A 79 -4.14 -22.68 -1.98
CA LEU A 79 -4.18 -21.39 -2.70
C LEU A 79 -4.10 -21.59 -4.22
N GLU A 80 -3.38 -22.61 -4.69
CA GLU A 80 -3.21 -22.91 -6.12
C GLU A 80 -4.44 -23.57 -6.74
N TRP A 81 -5.38 -24.07 -5.92
CA TRP A 81 -6.61 -24.70 -6.40
C TRP A 81 -7.74 -23.72 -6.65
N GLU A 82 -7.68 -22.55 -6.02
CA GLU A 82 -8.71 -21.53 -6.13
C GLU A 82 -8.36 -20.55 -7.26
N THR A 83 -9.39 -20.08 -7.97
CA THR A 83 -9.25 -19.13 -9.09
C THR A 83 -10.03 -17.83 -8.89
N GLU A 84 -11.02 -17.84 -8.00
CA GLU A 84 -11.81 -16.66 -7.67
C GLU A 84 -11.13 -15.85 -6.54
N GLU A 85 -11.00 -14.54 -6.73
CA GLU A 85 -10.36 -13.64 -5.75
C GLU A 85 -10.99 -13.77 -4.35
N THR A 86 -12.31 -13.90 -4.27
CA THR A 86 -13.05 -14.05 -3.01
C THR A 86 -12.74 -15.36 -2.28
N SER A 87 -12.45 -16.43 -3.02
CA SER A 87 -12.11 -17.74 -2.46
C SER A 87 -10.67 -17.71 -1.94
N ILE A 88 -9.76 -17.18 -2.75
CA ILE A 88 -8.35 -16.98 -2.38
C ILE A 88 -8.24 -16.08 -1.15
N PHE A 89 -8.97 -14.95 -1.12
CA PHE A 89 -8.97 -14.02 0.00
C PHE A 89 -9.38 -14.66 1.33
N GLN A 90 -10.39 -15.53 1.34
CA GLN A 90 -10.80 -16.24 2.56
C GLN A 90 -9.67 -17.09 3.14
N ILE A 91 -8.92 -17.78 2.28
CA ILE A 91 -7.77 -18.60 2.68
C ILE A 91 -6.62 -17.70 3.15
N LEU A 92 -6.30 -16.66 2.39
CA LEU A 92 -5.24 -15.70 2.73
C LEU A 92 -5.50 -15.03 4.07
N LYS A 93 -6.73 -14.56 4.32
CA LYS A 93 -7.13 -13.96 5.60
C LYS A 93 -6.88 -14.91 6.75
N LEU A 94 -7.19 -16.20 6.59
CA LEU A 94 -6.96 -17.22 7.61
C LEU A 94 -5.47 -17.51 7.84
N TYR A 95 -4.67 -17.58 6.77
CA TYR A 95 -3.22 -17.81 6.85
C TYR A 95 -2.47 -16.63 7.45
N TYR A 96 -2.92 -15.41 7.16
CA TYR A 96 -2.29 -14.19 7.64
C TYR A 96 -2.38 -14.03 9.17
N GLN A 97 -3.34 -14.68 9.83
CA GLN A 97 -3.45 -14.74 11.30
C GLN A 97 -2.42 -15.68 11.96
N ASN A 98 -1.83 -16.59 11.19
CA ASN A 98 -0.86 -17.56 11.70
C ASN A 98 0.56 -17.07 11.40
N GLU A 99 1.33 -16.74 12.42
CA GLU A 99 2.69 -16.16 12.27
C GLU A 99 3.61 -16.97 11.34
N PHE A 100 3.56 -18.30 11.41
CA PHE A 100 4.37 -19.16 10.55
C PHE A 100 3.92 -19.09 9.08
N LEU A 101 2.63 -19.26 8.80
CA LEU A 101 2.11 -19.20 7.42
C LEU A 101 2.21 -17.80 6.84
N LYS A 102 2.02 -16.76 7.66
CA LYS A 102 2.21 -15.37 7.26
C LYS A 102 3.61 -15.12 6.71
N GLU A 103 4.65 -15.67 7.35
CA GLU A 103 6.02 -15.57 6.83
C GLU A 103 6.23 -16.32 5.51
N GLU A 104 5.55 -17.46 5.34
CA GLU A 104 5.57 -18.22 4.09
C GLU A 104 4.79 -17.54 2.96
N LEU A 105 3.67 -16.87 3.28
CA LEU A 105 2.85 -16.10 2.31
C LEU A 105 3.69 -15.05 1.59
N PHE A 106 4.62 -14.37 2.29
CA PHE A 106 5.48 -13.37 1.66
C PHE A 106 6.38 -13.92 0.54
N ARG A 107 6.51 -15.25 0.39
CA ARG A 107 7.24 -15.90 -0.70
C ARG A 107 6.32 -16.58 -1.72
N ASN A 108 5.01 -16.59 -1.46
CA ASN A 108 4.04 -17.32 -2.26
C ASN A 108 3.54 -16.45 -3.43
N GLN A 109 3.57 -17.02 -4.64
CA GLN A 109 3.18 -16.29 -5.85
C GLN A 109 1.70 -15.92 -5.87
N VAL A 110 0.80 -16.80 -5.43
CA VAL A 110 -0.64 -16.51 -5.36
C VAL A 110 -0.90 -15.35 -4.42
N PHE A 111 -0.20 -15.27 -3.29
CA PHE A 111 -0.31 -14.11 -2.40
C PHE A 111 0.16 -12.82 -3.08
N HIS A 112 1.25 -12.87 -3.84
CA HIS A 112 1.75 -11.71 -4.59
C HIS A 112 0.76 -11.22 -5.65
N ASP A 113 0.18 -12.16 -6.41
CA ASP A 113 -0.77 -11.87 -7.50
C ASP A 113 -2.07 -11.25 -6.97
N HIS A 114 -2.48 -11.61 -5.76
CA HIS A 114 -3.71 -11.12 -5.12
C HIS A 114 -3.46 -10.06 -4.04
N LEU A 115 -2.25 -9.51 -3.96
CA LEU A 115 -1.85 -8.63 -2.84
C LEU A 115 -2.65 -7.33 -2.79
N ALA A 116 -2.93 -6.70 -3.93
CA ALA A 116 -3.70 -5.46 -3.98
C ALA A 116 -5.13 -5.67 -3.47
N PHE A 117 -5.79 -6.74 -3.92
CA PHE A 117 -7.11 -7.14 -3.45
C PHE A 117 -7.09 -7.43 -1.95
N PHE A 118 -6.10 -8.20 -1.47
CA PHE A 118 -5.93 -8.50 -0.06
C PHE A 118 -5.81 -7.22 0.79
N ILE A 119 -4.99 -6.25 0.37
CA ILE A 119 -4.82 -4.99 1.12
C ILE A 119 -6.12 -4.17 1.19
N LYS A 120 -6.94 -4.18 0.14
CA LYS A 120 -8.20 -3.44 0.08
C LYS A 120 -9.29 -4.05 0.94
N GLU A 121 -9.45 -5.36 0.86
CA GLU A 121 -10.58 -6.07 1.46
C GLU A 121 -10.33 -6.52 2.91
N TYR A 122 -9.07 -6.48 3.37
CA TYR A 122 -8.74 -6.84 4.75
C TYR A 122 -9.20 -5.75 5.73
N ASP A 123 -10.28 -6.04 6.45
CA ASP A 123 -11.06 -5.09 7.25
C ASP A 123 -10.58 -4.92 8.70
N GLU A 124 -9.67 -5.76 9.18
CA GLU A 124 -9.23 -5.70 10.59
C GLU A 124 -8.30 -4.53 10.89
N ILE A 125 -7.59 -4.02 9.88
CA ILE A 125 -6.75 -2.82 9.96
C ILE A 125 -6.90 -1.99 8.69
N SER A 126 -6.65 -0.68 8.77
CA SER A 126 -6.76 0.18 7.59
C SER A 126 -5.79 -0.26 6.47
N SER A 127 -6.22 -0.14 5.22
CA SER A 127 -5.42 -0.47 4.02
C SER A 127 -4.05 0.21 4.02
N ARG A 128 -3.97 1.47 4.50
CA ARG A 128 -2.72 2.22 4.64
C ARG A 128 -1.71 1.56 5.57
N GLU A 129 -2.15 1.17 6.77
CA GLU A 129 -1.29 0.50 7.75
C GLU A 129 -0.91 -0.91 7.31
N LEU A 130 -1.85 -1.64 6.70
CA LEU A 130 -1.58 -2.96 6.14
C LEU A 130 -0.55 -2.90 5.01
N ALA A 131 -0.73 -1.99 4.06
CA ALA A 131 0.21 -1.76 2.97
C ALA A 131 1.60 -1.42 3.49
N LYS A 132 1.70 -0.52 4.49
CA LYS A 132 2.98 -0.15 5.10
C LYS A 132 3.70 -1.35 5.71
N PHE A 133 2.99 -2.17 6.48
CA PHE A 133 3.56 -3.38 7.07
C PHE A 133 4.03 -4.37 6.00
N ILE A 134 3.16 -4.70 5.04
CA ILE A 134 3.47 -5.67 3.98
C ILE A 134 4.61 -5.17 3.10
N PHE A 135 4.57 -3.92 2.64
CA PHE A 135 5.62 -3.36 1.79
C PHE A 135 6.97 -3.29 2.52
N SER A 136 6.99 -3.02 3.82
CA SER A 136 8.22 -3.14 4.62
C SER A 136 8.79 -4.55 4.58
N LYS A 137 7.93 -5.57 4.74
CA LYS A 137 8.34 -6.99 4.68
C LYS A 137 8.81 -7.41 3.29
N LEU A 138 8.13 -6.98 2.23
CA LEU A 138 8.55 -7.23 0.85
C LEU A 138 9.89 -6.54 0.55
N LYS A 139 10.10 -5.32 1.05
CA LYS A 139 11.38 -4.62 0.94
C LYS A 139 12.51 -5.35 1.67
N GLU A 140 12.28 -5.83 2.90
CA GLU A 140 13.25 -6.68 3.63
C GLU A 140 13.65 -7.91 2.80
N LYS A 141 12.70 -8.52 2.08
CA LYS A 141 12.92 -9.69 1.22
C LYS A 141 13.36 -9.35 -0.22
N GLN A 142 13.57 -8.08 -0.55
CA GLN A 142 13.97 -7.60 -1.89
C GLN A 142 12.96 -7.92 -3.01
N TYR A 143 11.66 -7.98 -2.71
CA TYR A 143 10.60 -8.20 -3.71
C TYR A 143 10.03 -6.88 -4.27
N SER A 144 10.88 -6.11 -4.96
CA SER A 144 10.49 -4.82 -5.54
C SER A 144 9.41 -4.93 -6.62
N LEU A 145 9.51 -5.89 -7.54
CA LEU A 145 8.52 -6.10 -8.60
C LEU A 145 7.09 -6.31 -8.05
N VAL A 146 6.95 -7.08 -6.96
CA VAL A 146 5.65 -7.33 -6.32
C VAL A 146 5.01 -6.03 -5.86
N ILE A 147 5.79 -5.13 -5.25
CA ILE A 147 5.31 -3.81 -4.82
C ILE A 147 4.89 -2.98 -6.04
N VAL A 148 5.71 -2.96 -7.10
CA VAL A 148 5.42 -2.20 -8.32
C VAL A 148 4.11 -2.65 -8.97
N GLU A 149 3.88 -3.95 -9.09
CA GLU A 149 2.63 -4.48 -9.66
C GLU A 149 1.43 -4.21 -8.74
N THR A 150 1.60 -4.38 -7.42
CA THR A 150 0.53 -4.11 -6.44
C THR A 150 0.07 -2.65 -6.47
N VAL A 151 1.00 -1.70 -6.65
CA VAL A 151 0.71 -0.25 -6.62
C VAL A 151 -0.26 0.17 -7.73
N LYS A 152 -0.30 -0.52 -8.86
CA LYS A 152 -1.19 -0.18 -9.99
C LYS A 152 -2.67 -0.22 -9.60
N ASP A 153 -3.01 -1.11 -8.68
CA ASP A 153 -4.37 -1.34 -8.25
C ASP A 153 -4.66 -0.77 -6.86
N LEU A 154 -3.71 -0.17 -6.15
CA LEU A 154 -3.95 0.39 -4.81
C LEU A 154 -4.50 1.81 -4.83
N ASP A 155 -5.19 2.18 -3.75
CA ASP A 155 -5.66 3.56 -3.56
C ASP A 155 -4.50 4.56 -3.39
N PRO A 156 -4.63 5.79 -3.92
CA PRO A 156 -3.59 6.82 -3.83
C PRO A 156 -3.11 7.06 -2.40
N ASP A 157 -4.04 7.07 -1.43
CA ASP A 157 -3.74 7.30 -0.02
C ASP A 157 -2.77 6.25 0.56
N ALA A 158 -2.92 4.98 0.19
CA ALA A 158 -2.02 3.91 0.63
C ALA A 158 -0.62 4.05 0.01
N ILE A 159 -0.58 4.43 -1.27
CA ILE A 159 0.67 4.60 -2.02
C ILE A 159 1.46 5.79 -1.47
N ILE A 160 0.80 6.93 -1.23
CA ILE A 160 1.42 8.13 -0.66
C ILE A 160 1.90 7.89 0.76
N TYR A 161 1.13 7.17 1.58
CA TYR A 161 1.55 6.79 2.93
C TYR A 161 2.79 5.88 2.92
N CYS A 162 2.95 5.06 1.87
CA CYS A 162 4.09 4.16 1.68
C CYS A 162 5.16 4.72 0.73
N PHE A 163 5.17 6.04 0.46
CA PHE A 163 5.93 6.65 -0.63
C PHE A 163 7.38 6.19 -0.71
N LEU A 164 8.14 6.18 0.40
CA LEU A 164 9.56 5.81 0.38
C LEU A 164 9.81 4.34 0.00
N THR A 165 8.91 3.44 0.39
CA THR A 165 9.03 2.02 0.04
C THR A 165 8.60 1.77 -1.39
N VAL A 166 7.56 2.47 -1.85
CA VAL A 166 7.14 2.43 -3.26
C VAL A 166 8.23 3.02 -4.16
N TYR A 167 8.78 4.19 -3.81
CA TYR A 167 9.91 4.81 -4.51
C TYR A 167 11.09 3.84 -4.65
N TRP A 168 11.51 3.21 -3.54
CA TRP A 168 12.57 2.20 -3.56
C TRP A 168 12.27 1.05 -4.53
N ALA A 169 11.02 0.57 -4.56
CA ALA A 169 10.63 -0.52 -5.45
C ALA A 169 10.71 -0.11 -6.93
N PHE A 170 10.13 1.04 -7.29
CA PHE A 170 10.19 1.57 -8.65
C PHE A 170 11.62 1.95 -9.07
N GLN A 171 12.47 2.39 -8.14
CA GLN A 171 13.88 2.65 -8.39
C GLN A 171 14.61 1.35 -8.75
N ASN A 172 14.44 0.30 -7.96
CA ASN A 172 15.07 -1.01 -8.19
C ASN A 172 14.63 -1.65 -9.51
N GLU A 173 13.37 -1.45 -9.92
CA GLU A 173 12.84 -1.95 -11.19
C GLU A 173 13.13 -1.02 -12.38
N ASN A 174 13.85 0.10 -12.19
CA ASN A 174 14.09 1.12 -13.22
C ASN A 174 12.81 1.70 -13.85
N ARG A 175 11.75 1.84 -13.05
CA ARG A 175 10.40 2.27 -13.48
C ARG A 175 9.97 3.62 -12.90
N LEU A 176 10.91 4.46 -12.46
CA LEU A 176 10.59 5.79 -11.87
C LEU A 176 9.74 6.69 -12.79
N ASN A 177 9.88 6.61 -14.12
CA ASN A 177 9.01 7.33 -15.07
C ASN A 177 7.55 6.85 -15.03
N GLU A 178 7.32 5.57 -14.76
CA GLU A 178 5.97 5.04 -14.55
C GLU A 178 5.40 5.55 -13.23
N PHE A 179 6.21 5.55 -12.17
CA PHE A 179 5.78 6.10 -10.88
C PHE A 179 5.43 7.60 -10.99
N GLU A 180 6.17 8.36 -11.78
CA GLU A 180 5.85 9.76 -12.06
C GLU A 180 4.48 9.89 -12.72
N SER A 181 4.18 9.03 -13.70
CA SER A 181 2.89 9.03 -14.39
C SER A 181 1.73 8.72 -13.43
N ILE A 182 1.94 7.80 -12.49
CA ILE A 182 0.97 7.46 -11.43
C ILE A 182 0.73 8.69 -10.52
N LEU A 183 1.78 9.34 -10.04
CA LEU A 183 1.65 10.53 -9.17
C LEU A 183 1.01 11.72 -9.89
N ILE A 184 1.27 11.91 -11.19
CA ILE A 184 0.58 12.91 -12.01
C ILE A 184 -0.92 12.64 -12.04
N GLN A 185 -1.32 11.36 -12.20
CA GLN A 185 -2.74 11.00 -12.19
C GLN A 185 -3.37 11.25 -10.83
N PHE A 186 -2.71 10.87 -9.74
CA PHE A 186 -3.19 11.14 -8.37
C PHE A 186 -3.37 12.63 -8.11
N LEU A 187 -2.42 13.45 -8.57
CA LEU A 187 -2.50 14.88 -8.39
C LEU A 187 -3.70 15.50 -9.14
N LYS A 188 -4.00 15.01 -10.36
CA LYS A 188 -5.18 15.46 -11.14
C LYS A 188 -6.50 15.12 -10.45
N ASP A 189 -6.58 13.96 -9.83
CA ASP A 189 -7.80 13.48 -9.17
C ASP A 189 -7.95 13.99 -7.72
N SER A 190 -6.87 14.54 -7.16
CA SER A 190 -6.85 15.05 -5.79
C SER A 190 -7.51 16.41 -5.64
N ASP A 191 -8.18 16.61 -4.49
CA ASP A 191 -8.79 17.90 -4.14
C ASP A 191 -7.71 18.90 -3.72
N GLN A 192 -7.48 19.93 -4.55
CA GLN A 192 -6.60 21.07 -4.27
C GLN A 192 -6.95 21.80 -2.97
N ARG A 193 -8.13 21.52 -2.39
CA ARG A 193 -8.54 22.08 -1.11
C ARG A 193 -7.94 21.39 0.11
N LYS A 194 -7.19 20.32 -0.10
CA LYS A 194 -6.65 19.47 0.96
C LYS A 194 -5.12 19.57 1.05
N PRO A 195 -4.52 19.55 2.25
CA PRO A 195 -3.06 19.49 2.45
C PRO A 195 -2.41 18.33 1.71
N GLU A 196 -3.11 17.20 1.58
CA GLU A 196 -2.64 16.02 0.87
C GLU A 196 -2.26 16.33 -0.59
N TYR A 197 -2.91 17.32 -1.22
CA TYR A 197 -2.51 17.82 -2.55
C TYR A 197 -1.05 18.30 -2.55
N VAL A 198 -0.66 19.08 -1.53
CA VAL A 198 0.70 19.59 -1.39
C VAL A 198 1.69 18.46 -1.18
N LEU A 199 1.35 17.45 -0.37
CA LEU A 199 2.20 16.28 -0.16
C LEU A 199 2.41 15.50 -1.47
N ILE A 200 1.35 15.21 -2.22
CA ILE A 200 1.42 14.50 -3.51
C ILE A 200 2.28 15.30 -4.50
N ALA A 201 2.02 16.59 -4.65
CA ALA A 201 2.77 17.46 -5.56
C ALA A 201 4.25 17.58 -5.17
N THR A 202 4.54 17.66 -3.88
CA THR A 202 5.93 17.69 -3.37
C THR A 202 6.66 16.39 -3.70
N ASN A 203 6.03 15.24 -3.43
CA ASN A 203 6.58 13.93 -3.75
C ASN A 203 6.80 13.74 -5.26
N LEU A 204 5.89 14.25 -6.09
CA LEU A 204 6.05 14.30 -7.54
C LEU A 204 7.26 15.18 -7.94
N GLY A 205 7.40 16.37 -7.34
CA GLY A 205 8.54 17.26 -7.58
C GLY A 205 9.88 16.61 -7.21
N VAL A 206 9.94 15.93 -6.06
CA VAL A 206 11.11 15.15 -5.64
C VAL A 206 11.43 14.05 -6.66
N LEU A 207 10.43 13.27 -7.08
CA LEU A 207 10.64 12.24 -8.08
C LEU A 207 11.15 12.80 -9.40
N GLN A 208 10.63 13.95 -9.83
CA GLN A 208 11.06 14.67 -11.04
C GLN A 208 12.52 15.15 -10.94
N ILE A 209 12.95 15.60 -9.76
CA ILE A 209 14.36 15.90 -9.50
C ILE A 209 15.22 14.64 -9.65
N GLU A 210 14.80 13.51 -9.07
CA GLU A 210 15.57 12.26 -9.08
C GLU A 210 15.74 11.65 -10.48
N ILE A 211 14.76 11.86 -11.37
CA ILE A 211 14.82 11.43 -12.78
C ILE A 211 15.33 12.53 -13.73
N ASP A 212 15.98 13.58 -13.19
CA ASP A 212 16.62 14.68 -13.92
C ASP A 212 15.67 15.52 -14.81
N LYS A 213 14.40 15.62 -14.43
CA LYS A 213 13.39 16.49 -15.08
C LYS A 213 13.26 17.83 -14.35
N LEU A 214 14.37 18.54 -14.18
CA LEU A 214 14.46 19.73 -13.31
C LEU A 214 13.46 20.85 -13.69
N GLU A 215 13.29 21.15 -14.98
CA GLU A 215 12.29 22.16 -15.41
C GLU A 215 10.85 21.71 -15.15
N THR A 216 10.57 20.40 -15.18
CA THR A 216 9.24 19.87 -14.84
C THR A 216 9.02 19.97 -13.33
N ALA A 217 10.02 19.61 -12.52
CA ALA A 217 9.97 19.78 -11.07
C ALA A 217 9.71 21.24 -10.68
N LYS A 218 10.36 22.19 -11.38
CA LYS A 218 10.14 23.62 -11.19
C LYS A 218 8.70 24.02 -11.44
N ILE A 219 8.11 23.59 -12.56
CA ILE A 219 6.69 23.84 -12.88
C ILE A 219 5.79 23.26 -11.78
N THR A 220 6.10 22.06 -11.28
CA THR A 220 5.35 21.42 -10.18
C THR A 220 5.39 22.27 -8.91
N PHE A 221 6.56 22.72 -8.46
CA PHE A 221 6.67 23.55 -7.26
C PHE A 221 6.07 24.95 -7.44
N ASP A 222 6.31 25.61 -8.58
CA ASP A 222 5.75 26.93 -8.88
C ASP A 222 4.21 26.87 -8.88
N SER A 223 3.61 25.77 -9.38
CA SER A 223 2.17 25.52 -9.31
C SER A 223 1.67 25.52 -7.86
N ILE A 224 2.31 24.78 -6.96
CA ILE A 224 1.96 24.76 -5.53
C ILE A 224 2.03 26.17 -4.94
N PHE A 225 3.12 26.90 -5.19
CA PHE A 225 3.37 28.20 -4.55
C PHE A 225 2.52 29.35 -5.13
N SER A 226 1.95 29.16 -6.31
CA SER A 226 1.03 30.12 -6.95
C SER A 226 -0.41 30.04 -6.43
N MET A 227 -0.77 28.97 -5.72
CA MET A 227 -2.11 28.76 -5.19
C MET A 227 -2.39 29.62 -3.95
N ASP A 228 -3.66 29.98 -3.77
CA ASP A 228 -4.13 30.66 -2.55
C ASP A 228 -4.33 29.63 -1.43
N TRP A 229 -3.47 29.72 -0.42
CA TRP A 229 -3.48 28.87 0.76
C TRP A 229 -4.00 29.57 2.03
N SER A 230 -4.55 30.78 1.90
CA SER A 230 -5.01 31.61 3.04
C SER A 230 -6.03 30.94 3.94
N ARG A 231 -6.77 29.94 3.44
CA ARG A 231 -7.68 29.12 4.28
C ARG A 231 -6.98 28.31 5.38
N PHE A 232 -5.67 28.12 5.27
CA PHE A 232 -4.84 27.47 6.29
C PHE A 232 -4.13 28.48 7.19
N ASP A 233 -4.43 29.77 7.08
CA ASP A 233 -3.98 30.79 8.02
C ASP A 233 -4.84 30.72 9.29
N TYR A 234 -4.60 29.70 10.12
CA TYR A 234 -5.35 29.50 11.35
C TYR A 234 -5.14 30.68 12.33
N LYS A 235 -6.24 31.33 12.71
CA LYS A 235 -6.28 32.33 13.78
C LYS A 235 -7.22 31.81 14.86
N LYS A 236 -6.65 31.51 16.04
CA LYS A 236 -7.41 31.03 17.18
C LYS A 236 -8.44 32.07 17.62
N GLU A 237 -9.74 31.76 17.49
CA GLU A 237 -10.81 32.69 17.85
C GLU A 237 -11.12 32.70 19.37
N SER A 238 -10.93 31.60 20.11
CA SER A 238 -10.93 31.59 21.60
C SER A 238 -10.42 30.28 22.24
N ASP A 239 -9.84 30.35 23.45
CA ASP A 239 -9.42 29.18 24.26
C ASP A 239 -10.57 28.41 24.92
N PHE A 240 -11.80 28.95 24.88
CA PHE A 240 -12.94 28.40 25.61
C PHE A 240 -13.53 27.14 24.94
N MET A 241 -13.45 27.05 23.60
CA MET A 241 -14.04 25.95 22.82
C MET A 241 -13.20 24.66 22.88
N ASP A 242 -11.87 24.77 22.94
CA ASP A 242 -10.95 23.62 23.06
C ASP A 242 -11.22 22.77 24.31
N LYS A 243 -11.64 23.41 25.41
CA LYS A 243 -11.95 22.73 26.68
C LYS A 243 -13.26 21.95 26.67
N ILE A 244 -14.16 22.23 25.71
CA ILE A 244 -15.49 21.62 25.64
C ILE A 244 -15.56 20.57 24.52
N LEU A 245 -14.86 20.77 23.40
CA LEU A 245 -15.04 19.98 22.18
C LEU A 245 -13.83 19.12 21.77
N GLY A 246 -12.69 19.21 22.47
CA GLY A 246 -11.45 18.55 22.06
C GLY A 246 -10.56 19.47 21.19
N GLU A 247 -9.43 18.96 20.69
CA GLU A 247 -8.54 19.73 19.82
C GLU A 247 -9.26 20.21 18.56
N ASP A 248 -9.06 21.47 18.22
CA ASP A 248 -9.61 22.12 17.03
C ASP A 248 -9.13 21.43 15.75
N LEU A 249 -10.06 20.78 15.04
CA LEU A 249 -9.80 20.09 13.77
C LEU A 249 -9.21 21.03 12.71
N GLU A 250 -9.59 22.32 12.71
CA GLU A 250 -9.03 23.31 11.78
C GLU A 250 -7.57 23.58 12.09
N LYS A 251 -7.21 23.65 13.38
CA LYS A 251 -5.83 23.76 13.82
C LYS A 251 -5.01 22.55 13.41
N GLN A 252 -5.52 21.33 13.63
CA GLN A 252 -4.81 20.11 13.23
C GLN A 252 -4.58 20.07 11.71
N TYR A 253 -5.59 20.45 10.92
CA TYR A 253 -5.49 20.48 9.47
C TYR A 253 -4.54 21.56 8.96
N SER A 254 -4.55 22.73 9.60
CA SER A 254 -3.58 23.81 9.38
C SER A 254 -2.15 23.40 9.73
N ASP A 255 -1.94 22.68 10.83
CA ASP A 255 -0.62 22.18 11.23
C ASP A 255 -0.08 21.12 10.26
N ILE A 256 -0.95 20.24 9.74
CA ILE A 256 -0.59 19.28 8.68
C ILE A 256 -0.20 20.01 7.39
N PHE A 257 -1.01 20.99 6.97
CA PHE A 257 -0.68 21.83 5.82
C PHE A 257 0.68 22.50 5.98
N ARG A 258 0.93 23.14 7.12
CA ARG A 258 2.19 23.84 7.40
C ARG A 258 3.40 22.92 7.22
N LYS A 259 3.31 21.67 7.73
CA LYS A 259 4.36 20.65 7.56
C LYS A 259 4.58 20.28 6.10
N TYR A 260 3.52 20.01 5.35
CA TYR A 260 3.63 19.67 3.93
C TYR A 260 4.15 20.83 3.09
N TYR A 261 3.73 22.06 3.40
CA TYR A 261 4.18 23.25 2.71
C TYR A 261 5.64 23.58 3.01
N ALA A 262 6.08 23.43 4.26
CA ALA A 262 7.50 23.54 4.62
C ALA A 262 8.35 22.49 3.91
N HIS A 263 7.84 21.26 3.78
CA HIS A 263 8.47 20.20 3.02
C HIS A 263 8.56 20.52 1.52
N ALA A 264 7.52 21.10 0.93
CA ALA A 264 7.54 21.59 -0.45
C ALA A 264 8.64 22.65 -0.66
N LYS A 265 8.73 23.62 0.27
CA LYS A 265 9.75 24.67 0.24
C LYS A 265 11.16 24.11 0.36
N PHE A 266 11.40 23.18 1.28
CA PHE A 266 12.69 22.53 1.43
C PHE A 266 13.12 21.79 0.14
N ASN A 267 12.24 21.01 -0.47
CA ASN A 267 12.56 20.30 -1.72
C ASN A 267 12.71 21.23 -2.93
N ALA A 268 11.95 22.33 -2.98
CA ALA A 268 12.17 23.38 -3.97
C ALA A 268 13.57 23.99 -3.80
N ALA A 269 14.06 24.19 -2.57
CA ALA A 269 15.43 24.62 -2.36
C ALA A 269 16.45 23.60 -2.91
N CYS A 270 16.26 22.30 -2.67
CA CYS A 270 17.11 21.26 -3.27
C CYS A 270 17.14 21.35 -4.81
N LEU A 271 15.99 21.56 -5.45
CA LEU A 271 15.89 21.78 -6.89
C LEU A 271 16.71 23.00 -7.34
N TYR A 272 16.51 24.16 -6.69
CA TYR A 272 17.18 25.40 -7.11
C TYR A 272 18.68 25.37 -6.82
N SER A 273 19.12 24.61 -5.82
CA SER A 273 20.53 24.27 -5.62
C SER A 273 21.10 23.47 -6.79
N LYS A 274 20.39 22.44 -7.28
CA LYS A 274 20.78 21.68 -8.49
C LYS A 274 20.80 22.55 -9.75
N LEU A 275 19.90 23.53 -9.84
CA LEU A 275 19.87 24.54 -10.91
C LEU A 275 20.95 25.63 -10.78
N GLN A 276 21.78 25.59 -9.72
CA GLN A 276 22.78 26.62 -9.41
C GLN A 276 22.19 28.04 -9.25
N ASP A 277 20.98 28.12 -8.70
CA ASP A 277 20.31 29.37 -8.33
C ASP A 277 20.32 29.51 -6.79
N PRO A 278 21.41 30.03 -6.22
CA PRO A 278 21.58 30.11 -4.77
C PRO A 278 20.62 31.11 -4.12
N GLU A 279 20.17 32.13 -4.84
CA GLU A 279 19.24 33.14 -4.34
C GLU A 279 17.87 32.51 -4.06
N LYS A 280 17.31 31.79 -5.04
CA LYS A 280 16.05 31.07 -4.84
C LYS A 280 16.18 29.92 -3.88
N SER A 281 17.29 29.17 -3.94
CA SER A 281 17.53 28.08 -3.00
C SER A 281 17.52 28.58 -1.55
N VAL A 282 18.25 29.65 -1.24
CA VAL A 282 18.28 30.23 0.12
C VAL A 282 16.93 30.86 0.48
N SER A 283 16.21 31.47 -0.46
CA SER A 283 14.86 32.00 -0.21
C SER A 283 13.92 30.89 0.28
N TYR A 284 13.87 29.76 -0.42
CA TYR A 284 13.00 28.65 -0.02
C TYR A 284 13.47 27.95 1.26
N LEU A 285 14.77 27.88 1.53
CA LEU A 285 15.26 27.40 2.82
C LEU A 285 14.82 28.30 3.99
N LYS A 286 14.87 29.63 3.82
CA LYS A 286 14.37 30.59 4.82
C LYS A 286 12.89 30.37 5.09
N GLU A 287 12.09 30.17 4.05
CA GLU A 287 10.66 29.88 4.18
C GLU A 287 10.41 28.54 4.90
N ALA A 288 11.12 27.46 4.52
CA ALA A 288 10.98 26.15 5.18
C ALA A 288 11.36 26.21 6.67
N ALA A 289 12.50 26.84 7.00
CA ALA A 289 12.95 27.03 8.38
C ALA A 289 12.03 27.97 9.17
N GLY A 290 11.41 28.96 8.53
CA GLY A 290 10.41 29.82 9.17
C GLY A 290 9.12 29.09 9.52
N LEU A 291 8.71 28.12 8.69
CA LEU A 291 7.48 27.34 8.90
C LEU A 291 7.67 26.21 9.92
N GLU A 292 8.80 25.51 9.87
CA GLU A 292 9.11 24.35 10.73
C GLU A 292 10.58 24.40 11.22
N PRO A 293 10.93 25.35 12.11
CA PRO A 293 12.33 25.62 12.52
C PRO A 293 13.00 24.44 13.21
N GLU A 294 12.24 23.64 13.98
CA GLU A 294 12.78 22.47 14.68
C GLU A 294 13.17 21.35 13.70
N ILE A 295 12.49 21.26 12.56
CA ILE A 295 12.72 20.23 11.53
C ILE A 295 13.81 20.70 10.56
N TYR A 296 13.68 21.91 10.02
CA TYR A 296 14.60 22.48 9.02
C TYR A 296 15.64 23.39 9.69
N ASN A 297 16.27 22.87 10.74
CA ASN A 297 17.36 23.52 11.46
C ASN A 297 18.70 23.39 10.72
N ARG A 298 19.73 24.06 11.27
CA ARG A 298 21.10 24.04 10.76
C ARG A 298 21.63 22.62 10.53
N THR A 299 21.39 21.70 11.46
CA THR A 299 21.87 20.32 11.38
C THR A 299 21.24 19.57 10.21
N LYS A 300 19.92 19.68 10.02
CA LYS A 300 19.22 19.04 8.90
C LYS A 300 19.73 19.58 7.57
N ILE A 301 19.82 20.90 7.41
CA ILE A 301 20.25 21.50 6.13
C ILE A 301 21.69 21.12 5.79
N LEU A 302 22.61 21.16 6.77
CA LEU A 302 24.01 20.75 6.56
C LEU A 302 24.18 19.25 6.27
N SER A 303 23.23 18.40 6.66
CA SER A 303 23.26 16.97 6.35
C SER A 303 22.84 16.63 4.92
N GLU A 304 22.24 17.60 4.21
CA GLU A 304 21.64 17.36 2.89
C GLU A 304 22.66 17.56 1.77
N LYS A 305 22.81 16.53 0.92
CA LYS A 305 23.83 16.55 -0.14
C LYS A 305 23.43 17.41 -1.34
N ASP A 306 22.15 17.72 -1.49
CA ASP A 306 21.66 18.54 -2.59
C ASP A 306 22.21 19.98 -2.55
N PHE A 307 22.73 20.45 -1.41
CA PHE A 307 23.29 21.81 -1.26
C PHE A 307 24.79 21.91 -1.55
N LEU A 308 25.47 20.82 -1.91
CA LEU A 308 26.91 20.83 -2.18
C LEU A 308 27.30 21.80 -3.32
N SER A 309 26.42 22.02 -4.30
CA SER A 309 26.67 22.95 -5.42
C SER A 309 26.72 24.42 -4.99
N ILE A 310 26.09 24.77 -3.87
CA ILE A 310 25.99 26.16 -3.38
C ILE A 310 26.67 26.39 -2.02
N GLU A 311 27.22 25.33 -1.39
CA GLU A 311 27.71 25.35 -0.01
C GLU A 311 28.78 26.43 0.27
N ASN A 312 29.55 26.77 -0.76
CA ASN A 312 30.69 27.69 -0.67
C ASN A 312 30.30 29.15 -0.93
N LEU A 313 29.08 29.41 -1.38
CA LEU A 313 28.59 30.74 -1.73
C LEU A 313 28.23 31.53 -0.47
N GLU A 314 28.52 32.83 -0.47
CA GLU A 314 28.38 33.67 0.72
C GLU A 314 26.92 33.73 1.21
N ILE A 315 25.96 33.87 0.30
CA ILE A 315 24.53 33.91 0.63
C ILE A 315 24.04 32.66 1.38
N TYR A 316 24.60 31.49 1.04
CA TYR A 316 24.29 30.24 1.72
C TYR A 316 24.93 30.20 3.10
N LYS A 317 26.22 30.55 3.21
CA LYS A 317 26.96 30.61 4.48
C LYS A 317 26.32 31.58 5.47
N GLU A 318 25.97 32.78 5.02
CA GLU A 318 25.28 33.79 5.83
C GLU A 318 23.96 33.24 6.39
N PHE A 319 23.15 32.59 5.54
CA PHE A 319 21.91 31.97 5.99
C PHE A 319 22.14 30.85 7.01
N ILE A 320 23.06 29.90 6.73
CA ILE A 320 23.37 28.81 7.67
C ILE A 320 23.87 29.34 9.02
N ASN A 321 24.65 30.42 9.02
CA ASN A 321 25.13 31.05 10.25
C ASN A 321 24.03 31.83 10.99
N SER A 322 22.95 32.22 10.31
CA SER A 322 21.78 32.85 10.94
C SER A 322 20.86 31.85 11.64
N LEU A 323 20.96 30.56 11.31
CA LEU A 323 20.20 29.49 11.96
C LEU A 323 20.85 29.12 13.30
N SER A 324 20.01 29.06 14.33
CA SER A 324 20.36 28.61 15.69
C SER A 324 20.68 27.12 15.76
#